data_AF-A0A0T6AMC7-F1
#
_entry.id   AF-A0A0T6AMC7-F1
#
_cell.length_a   1.000
_cell.length_b   1.000
_cell.length_c   1.000
_cell.angle_alpha   90.00
_cell.angle_beta   90.00
_cell.angle_gamma   90.00
#
_symmetry.space_group_name_H-M   'P 1'
#
loop_
_entity.id
_entity.type
_entity.pdbx_description
1 polymer ?
#
loop_
_entity_poly.entity_id
_entity_poly.type
_entity_poly.pdbx_seq_one_letter_code
_entity_poly.pdbx_strand_id
1 'polypeptide(L)' 'MIPRAPAGPPDVLALPLAEARARLEAAGYVVEVSETRPPGRRVPQGALRVVRQLHEGGRVVLLVTHERYERPAPASAPVP' A
#
# COMPACT_ATOMS: atom_id res chain seq x y z
N MET A 1 -38.47 5.60 -7.00
CA MET A 1 -37.04 5.74 -7.34
C MET A 1 -36.25 5.20 -6.16
N ILE A 2 -35.66 4.01 -6.29
CA ILE A 2 -34.91 3.36 -5.20
C ILE A 2 -33.49 3.94 -5.25
N PRO A 3 -32.92 4.50 -4.17
CA PRO A 3 -31.54 4.96 -4.20
C PRO A 3 -30.62 3.75 -4.40
N ARG A 4 -29.87 3.75 -5.51
CA ARG A 4 -28.82 2.76 -5.75
C ARG A 4 -27.77 2.97 -4.65
N ALA A 5 -27.51 1.94 -3.84
CA ALA A 5 -26.39 1.96 -2.91
C ALA A 5 -25.13 2.42 -3.66
N PRO A 6 -24.29 3.29 -3.09
CA PRO A 6 -23.10 3.74 -3.79
C PRO A 6 -22.29 2.49 -4.20
N ALA A 7 -21.86 2.46 -5.46
CA ALA A 7 -20.78 1.57 -5.85
C ALA A 7 -19.66 1.76 -4.81
N GLY A 8 -19.10 0.66 -4.29
CA GLY A 8 -18.21 0.67 -3.13
C GLY A 8 -16.97 1.58 -3.28
N PRO A 9 -15.96 1.44 -2.41
CA PRO A 9 -14.79 2.33 -2.45
C PRO A 9 -14.13 2.29 -3.83
N PRO A 10 -13.59 3.44 -4.30
CA PRO A 10 -12.79 3.50 -5.52
C PRO A 10 -11.73 2.38 -5.54
N ASP A 11 -11.51 1.77 -6.71
CA ASP A 11 -10.39 0.85 -6.90
C ASP A 11 -9.09 1.65 -7.02
N VAL A 12 -8.15 1.35 -6.13
CA VAL A 12 -6.84 2.00 -6.06
C VAL A 12 -5.68 1.01 -6.15
N LEU A 13 -5.92 -0.21 -6.62
CA LEU A 13 -4.86 -1.19 -6.84
C LEU A 13 -3.75 -0.65 -7.75
N ALA A 14 -2.51 -1.02 -7.43
CA ALA A 14 -1.27 -0.60 -8.11
C ALA A 14 -0.96 0.91 -8.07
N LEU A 15 -1.84 1.76 -7.54
CA LEU A 15 -1.57 3.18 -7.37
C LEU A 15 -0.50 3.41 -6.29
N PRO A 16 0.29 4.49 -6.39
CA PRO A 16 1.11 4.97 -5.29
C PRO A 16 0.26 5.26 -4.06
N LEU A 17 0.78 4.94 -2.87
CA LEU A 17 0.04 5.10 -1.61
C LEU A 17 -0.53 6.51 -1.42
N ALA A 18 0.21 7.56 -1.76
CA ALA A 18 -0.24 8.94 -1.61
C ALA A 18 -1.49 9.23 -2.46
N GLU A 19 -1.51 8.75 -3.71
CA GLU A 19 -2.64 8.94 -4.61
C GLU A 19 -3.84 8.08 -4.20
N ALA A 20 -3.60 6.82 -3.85
CA ALA A 20 -4.62 5.89 -3.38
C ALA A 20 -5.37 6.46 -2.15
N ARG A 21 -4.59 6.96 -1.18
CA ARG A 21 -5.12 7.57 0.04
C ARG A 21 -5.98 8.80 -0.26
N ALA A 22 -5.47 9.72 -1.08
CA ALA A 22 -6.20 10.93 -1.46
C ALA A 22 -7.55 10.61 -2.12
N ARG A 23 -7.60 9.62 -3.02
CA ARG A 23 -8.84 9.21 -3.70
C ARG A 23 -9.87 8.62 -2.74
N LEU A 24 -9.44 7.77 -1.81
CA LEU A 24 -10.33 7.14 -0.83
C LEU A 24 -10.85 8.12 0.22
N GLU A 25 -9.97 8.99 0.73
CA GLU A 25 -10.36 10.04 1.68
C GLU A 25 -11.32 11.04 1.02
N ALA A 26 -11.09 11.43 -0.24
CA ALA A 26 -12.01 12.28 -1.00
C ALA A 26 -13.38 11.61 -1.24
N ALA A 27 -13.42 10.28 -1.29
CA ALA A 27 -14.65 9.50 -1.38
C ALA A 27 -15.30 9.25 0.00
N GLY A 28 -14.75 9.82 1.09
CA GLY A 28 -15.32 9.75 2.44
C GLY A 28 -14.97 8.48 3.22
N TYR A 29 -13.99 7.69 2.76
CA TYR A 29 -13.55 6.48 3.46
C TYR A 29 -12.42 6.79 4.44
N VAL A 30 -12.44 6.08 5.58
CA VAL A 30 -11.29 6.06 6.49
C VAL A 30 -10.27 5.05 5.96
N VAL A 31 -9.01 5.48 5.80
CA VAL A 31 -7.95 4.65 5.23
C VAL A 31 -7.00 4.17 6.32
N GLU A 32 -6.86 2.85 6.45
CA GLU A 32 -5.84 2.20 7.27
C GLU A 32 -4.78 1.58 6.35
N VAL A 33 -3.49 1.70 6.72
CA VAL A 33 -2.38 1.25 5.88
C VAL A 33 -1.57 0.21 6.62
N SER A 34 -1.34 -0.94 5.98
CA SER A 34 -0.45 -1.99 6.44
C SER A 34 0.62 -2.24 5.38
N GLU A 35 1.89 -2.23 5.79
CA GLU A 35 2.99 -2.53 4.87
C GLU A 35 3.34 -4.03 4.94
N THR A 36 3.45 -4.68 3.78
CA THR A 36 3.99 -6.03 3.64
C THR A 36 5.39 -6.00 3.02
N ARG A 37 6.25 -6.90 3.48
CA ARG A 37 7.65 -7.02 3.07
C ARG A 37 7.99 -8.48 2.80
N PRO A 38 8.85 -8.77 1.80
CA PRO A 38 9.40 -10.11 1.62
C PRO A 38 10.14 -10.59 2.88
N PRO A 39 10.15 -11.92 3.14
CA PRO A 39 10.90 -12.45 4.27
C PRO A 39 12.41 -12.25 4.11
N GLY A 40 13.10 -12.03 5.24
CA GLY A 40 14.55 -11.86 5.32
C GLY A 40 15.02 -10.41 5.15
N ARG A 41 16.33 -10.19 5.27
CA ARG A 41 16.91 -8.85 5.11
C ARG A 41 16.91 -8.46 3.63
N ARG A 42 16.08 -7.48 3.28
CA ARG A 42 16.01 -6.85 1.97
C ARG A 42 16.00 -5.34 2.15
N VAL A 43 16.57 -4.62 1.19
CA VAL A 43 16.55 -3.16 1.16
C VAL A 43 15.37 -2.74 0.29
N PRO A 44 14.33 -2.10 0.85
CA PRO A 44 13.23 -1.59 0.05
C PRO A 44 13.71 -0.45 -0.85
N GLN A 45 13.20 -0.39 -2.08
CA GLN A 45 13.51 0.64 -3.07
C GLN A 45 12.25 1.13 -3.76
N GLY A 46 12.18 2.42 -4.06
CA GLY A 46 11.06 3.04 -4.75
C GLY A 46 9.85 3.31 -3.87
N ALA A 47 8.75 3.69 -4.51
CA ALA A 47 7.53 4.11 -3.83
C ALA A 47 6.73 2.93 -3.25
N LEU A 48 5.88 3.20 -2.27
CA LEU A 48 4.87 2.24 -1.81
C LEU A 48 3.70 2.21 -2.79
N ARG A 49 3.30 1.00 -3.19
CA ARG A 49 2.12 0.75 -4.03
C ARG A 49 1.12 -0.15 -3.35
N VAL A 50 -0.15 0.06 -3.64
CA VAL A 50 -1.24 -0.78 -3.14
C VAL A 50 -1.23 -2.13 -3.86
N VAL A 51 -1.10 -3.21 -3.09
CA VAL A 51 -1.16 -4.60 -3.58
C VAL A 51 -2.41 -5.33 -3.15
N ARG A 52 -3.12 -4.82 -2.14
CA ARG A 52 -4.43 -5.32 -1.73
C ARG A 52 -5.27 -4.20 -1.15
N GLN A 53 -6.56 -4.26 -1.44
CA GLN A 53 -7.58 -3.41 -0.86
C GLN A 53 -8.64 -4.30 -0.19
N LEU A 54 -8.95 -4.00 1.06
CA LEU A 54 -10.01 -4.65 1.82
C LEU A 54 -10.99 -3.58 2.29
N HIS A 55 -12.29 -3.86 2.19
CA HIS A 55 -13.35 -2.93 2.58
C HIS A 55 -14.17 -3.52 3.70
N GLU A 56 -14.26 -2.80 4.82
CA GLU A 56 -15.14 -3.13 5.94
C GLU A 56 -15.85 -1.88 6.45
N GLY A 57 -17.17 -1.81 6.26
CA GLY A 57 -18.04 -0.86 6.94
C GLY A 57 -17.63 0.61 6.89
N GLY A 58 -17.21 1.12 5.72
CA GLY A 58 -16.76 2.52 5.55
C GLY A 58 -15.27 2.77 5.84
N ARG A 59 -14.53 1.70 6.17
CA ARG A 59 -13.07 1.71 6.26
C ARG A 59 -12.46 0.92 5.13
N VAL A 60 -11.35 1.41 4.60
CA VAL A 60 -10.55 0.72 3.59
C VAL A 60 -9.18 0.44 4.16
N VAL A 61 -8.82 -0.85 4.23
CA VAL A 61 -7.48 -1.29 4.61
C VAL A 61 -6.67 -1.52 3.34
N LEU A 62 -5.56 -0.80 3.22
CA LEU A 62 -4.61 -0.93 2.12
C LEU A 62 -3.40 -1.74 2.58
N LEU A 63 -3.15 -2.85 1.91
CA LEU A 63 -1.87 -3.52 1.99
C LEU A 63 -0.94 -2.93 0.93
N VAL A 64 0.21 -2.42 1.36
CA VAL A 64 1.19 -1.79 0.47
C VAL A 64 2.54 -2.49 0.52
N THR A 65 3.30 -2.39 -0.56
CA THR A 65 4.68 -2.87 -0.61
C THR A 65 5.53 -1.92 -1.45
N HIS A 66 6.84 -1.94 -1.24
CA HIS A 66 7.76 -1.18 -2.08
C HIS A 66 7.82 -1.79 -3.49
N GLU A 67 8.00 -0.94 -4.51
CA GLU A 67 8.12 -1.36 -5.91
C GLU A 67 9.22 -2.41 -6.11
N ARG A 68 10.32 -2.32 -5.35
CA ARG A 68 11.48 -3.22 -5.48
C ARG A 68 12.11 -3.52 -4.14
N TYR A 69 12.77 -4.67 -4.07
CA TYR A 69 13.56 -5.10 -2.92
C TYR A 69 14.90 -5.66 -3.40
N GLU A 70 15.99 -5.10 -2.87
CA GLU A 70 17.34 -5.51 -3.23
C GLU A 70 18.00 -6.33 -2.11
N ARG A 71 18.99 -7.14 -2.48
CA ARG A 71 19.84 -7.82 -1.50
C ARG A 71 20.78 -6.77 -0.88
N PRO A 72 20.89 -6.68 0.46
CA PRO A 72 21.86 -5.79 1.08
C PRO A 72 23.27 -6.15 0.62
N ALA A 73 24.10 -5.12 0.38
CA ALA A 73 25.52 -5.33 0.08
C ALA A 73 26.18 -6.12 1.23
N PRO A 74 27.15 -7.00 0.92
CA PRO A 74 27.95 -7.63 1.97
C PRO A 74 28.61 -6.54 2.81
N ALA A 75 28.63 -6.72 4.14
CA ALA A 75 29.38 -5.82 5.00
C ALA A 75 30.85 -5.87 4.58
N SER A 76 31.41 -4.72 4.19
CA SER A 76 32.86 -4.62 3.96
C SER A 76 33.55 -5.04 5.25
N ALA A 77 34.36 -6.10 5.18
CA ALA A 77 35.18 -6.51 6.32
C ALA A 77 36.10 -5.33 6.70
N PRO A 78 36.27 -5.02 8.00
CA PRO A 78 37.28 -4.06 8.40
C PRO A 78 38.64 -4.56 7.87
N VAL A 79 39.33 -3.70 7.13
CA VAL A 79 40.71 -3.96 6.69
C VAL A 79 41.58 -3.94 7.96
N PRO A 80 42.40 -4.97 8.22
CA PRO A 80 43.25 -5.04 9.41
C PRO A 80 44.30 -3.94 9.46
#